data_AF-A0A2H5VGM1-F1
#
_entry.id   AF-A0A2H5VGM1-F1
#
_cell.length_a   1.000
_cell.length_b   1.000
_cell.length_c   1.000
_cell.angle_alpha   90.00
_cell.angle_beta   90.00
_cell.angle_gamma   90.00
#
_symmetry.space_group_name_H-M   'P 1'
#
loop_
_entity.id
_entity.type
_entity.pdbx_description
1 polymer ?
#
loop_
_entity_poly.entity_id
_entity_poly.type
_entity_poly.pdbx_seq_one_letter_code
_entity_poly.pdbx_strand_id
1 'polypeptide(L)' 'MAIEQKIRDKHLKLDQEKLDRVRRLLGAQTERTAIEQALELVLFEEELNRLLQELKGKGTIKKIFR' A
#
# COMPACT_ATOMS: atom_id res chain seq x y z
N MET A 1 -15.49 -6.64 -2.99
CA MET A 1 -15.40 -6.70 -4.47
C MET A 1 -14.06 -7.31 -4.82
N ALA A 2 -14.02 -8.43 -5.54
CA ALA A 2 -12.75 -8.93 -6.08
C ALA A 2 -12.32 -7.98 -7.19
N ILE A 3 -11.32 -7.14 -6.93
CA ILE A 3 -10.71 -6.31 -7.97
C ILE A 3 -9.99 -7.28 -8.88
N GLU A 4 -10.45 -7.43 -10.12
CA GLU A 4 -9.75 -8.20 -11.14
C GLU A 4 -8.35 -7.58 -11.32
N GLN A 5 -7.32 -8.26 -10.82
CA GLN A 5 -5.96 -7.74 -10.88
C GLN A 5 -5.47 -7.83 -12.32
N LYS A 6 -5.45 -6.68 -13.01
CA LYS A 6 -4.85 -6.56 -14.35
C LYS A 6 -3.32 -6.54 -14.23
N ILE A 7 -2.74 -7.71 -13.95
CA ILE A 7 -1.29 -7.89 -13.81
C ILE A 7 -0.62 -7.58 -15.14
N ARG A 8 0.37 -6.69 -15.10
CA ARG A 8 1.22 -6.35 -16.25
C ARG A 8 2.65 -6.22 -15.76
N ASP A 9 3.59 -6.82 -16.47
CA ASP A 9 5.01 -6.67 -16.15
C ASP A 9 5.47 -5.23 -16.40
N LYS A 10 6.19 -4.69 -15.43
CA LYS A 10 6.74 -3.33 -15.44
C LYS A 10 8.24 -3.41 -15.20
N HIS A 11 9.01 -2.80 -16.09
CA HIS A 11 10.45 -2.65 -15.92
C HIS A 11 10.70 -1.27 -15.31
N LEU A 12 10.99 -1.24 -14.01
CA LEU A 12 11.23 -0.03 -13.24
C LEU A 12 12.64 -0.10 -12.63
N LYS A 13 13.31 1.05 -12.50
CA LYS A 13 14.51 1.17 -11.66
C LYS A 13 14.06 1.65 -10.29
N LEU A 14 14.26 0.81 -9.28
CA LEU A 14 13.89 1.08 -7.89
C LEU A 14 15.14 1.07 -7.02
N ASP A 15 15.05 1.75 -5.89
CA ASP A 15 16.09 1.76 -4.88
C ASP A 15 16.06 0.44 -4.08
N GLN A 16 17.12 -0.35 -4.20
CA GLN A 16 17.22 -1.67 -3.59
C GLN A 16 17.15 -1.62 -2.06
N GLU A 17 17.75 -0.59 -1.44
CA GLU A 17 17.76 -0.47 0.03
C GLU A 17 16.35 -0.21 0.56
N LYS A 18 15.58 0.62 -0.17
CA LYS A 18 14.15 0.84 0.14
C LYS A 18 13.34 -0.44 -0.01
N LEU A 19 13.57 -1.22 -1.08
CA LEU A 19 12.87 -2.48 -1.31
C LEU A 19 13.16 -3.50 -0.21
N ASP A 20 14.41 -3.65 0.20
CA ASP A 20 14.78 -4.57 1.27
C ASP A 20 14.17 -4.15 2.61
N ARG A 21 14.15 -2.84 2.91
CA ARG A 21 13.51 -2.33 4.12
C ARG A 21 12.01 -2.61 4.12
N VAL A 22 11.32 -2.34 3.01
CA VAL A 22 9.87 -2.59 2.89
C VAL A 22 9.58 -4.09 2.97
N ARG A 23 10.37 -4.94 2.30
CA ARG A 23 10.22 -6.39 2.36
C ARG A 23 10.33 -6.92 3.79
N ARG A 24 11.33 -6.46 4.56
CA ARG A 24 11.49 -6.83 5.98
C ARG A 24 10.34 -6.30 6.84
N LEU A 25 9.93 -5.05 6.63
CA LEU A 25 8.84 -4.42 7.37
C LEU A 25 7.51 -5.17 7.19
N LEU A 26 7.22 -5.60 5.96
CA LEU A 26 5.99 -6.29 5.60
C LEU A 26 6.06 -7.82 5.75
N GLY A 27 7.23 -8.37 6.10
CA GLY A 27 7.44 -9.82 6.17
C GLY A 27 7.27 -10.53 4.82
N ALA A 28 7.46 -9.81 3.71
CA ALA A 28 7.24 -10.33 2.37
C ALA A 28 8.38 -11.26 1.94
N GLN A 29 8.05 -12.35 1.24
CA GLN A 29 9.06 -13.31 0.75
C GLN A 29 9.81 -12.78 -0.47
N THR A 30 9.13 -12.01 -1.33
CA THR A 30 9.69 -11.49 -2.58
C THR A 30 9.51 -9.98 -2.67
N GLU A 31 10.33 -9.32 -3.48
CA GLU A 31 10.20 -7.88 -3.76
C GLU A 31 8.87 -7.54 -4.41
N ARG A 32 8.40 -8.39 -5.34
CA ARG A 32 7.07 -8.25 -5.96
C ARG A 32 5.97 -8.24 -4.89
N THR A 33 5.97 -9.22 -3.99
CA THR A 33 4.99 -9.28 -2.90
C THR A 33 5.05 -8.06 -2.02
N ALA A 34 6.26 -7.58 -1.70
CA ALA A 34 6.45 -6.37 -0.90
C ALA A 34 5.86 -5.13 -1.58
N ILE A 35 6.04 -4.99 -2.90
CA ILE A 35 5.48 -3.89 -3.68
C ILE A 35 3.95 -3.97 -3.72
N GLU A 36 3.38 -5.14 -4.03
CA GLU A 36 1.92 -5.31 -4.09
C GLU A 36 1.26 -5.01 -2.73
N GLN A 37 1.80 -5.53 -1.64
CA GLN A 37 1.30 -5.24 -0.29
C GLN A 37 1.42 -3.76 0.09
N ALA A 38 2.52 -3.10 -0.30
CA ALA A 38 2.67 -1.67 -0.07
C ALA A 38 1.63 -0.85 -0.84
N LEU A 39 1.31 -1.24 -2.07
CA LEU A 39 0.25 -0.60 -2.87
C LEU A 39 -1.13 -0.80 -2.23
N GLU A 40 -1.44 -2.03 -1.79
CA GLU A 40 -2.69 -2.34 -1.09
C GLU A 40 -2.86 -1.51 0.19
N LEU A 41 -1.79 -1.32 0.97
CA LEU A 41 -1.82 -0.51 2.19
C LEU A 41 -2.17 0.96 1.89
N VAL A 42 -1.62 1.54 0.83
CA VAL A 42 -1.92 2.92 0.43
C VAL A 42 -3.38 3.07 -0.01
N LEU A 43 -3.90 2.10 -0.77
CA LEU A 43 -5.30 2.10 -1.18
C LEU A 43 -6.25 1.91 0.01
N PHE A 44 -5.90 1.02 0.94
CA PHE A 44 -6.65 0.80 2.17
C PHE A 44 -6.68 2.05 3.05
N GLU A 45 -5.55 2.77 3.19
CA GLU A 45 -5.52 4.04 3.92
C GLU A 45 -6.46 5.07 3.29
N GLU A 46 -6.52 5.14 1.95
CA GLU A 46 -7.45 6.04 1.27
C GLU A 46 -8.92 5.68 1.55
N GLU A 47 -9.29 4.40 1.42
CA GLU A 47 -10.65 3.92 1.68
C GLU A 47 -11.05 4.16 3.14
N LEU A 48 -10.16 3.86 4.09
CA LEU A 48 -10.40 4.06 5.51
C LEU A 48 -10.57 5.55 5.85
N ASN A 49 -9.76 6.43 5.25
CA ASN A 49 -9.91 7.88 5.43
C ASN A 49 -11.25 8.39 4.89
N ARG A 50 -11.71 7.90 3.74
CA ARG A 50 -13.03 8.26 3.19
C ARG A 50 -14.14 7.83 4.12
N LEU A 51 -14.11 6.58 4.59
CA LEU A 51 -15.09 6.03 5.53
C LEU A 51 -15.14 6.83 6.84
N LEU A 52 -13.98 7.21 7.40
CA LEU A 52 -13.93 8.05 8.60
C LEU A 52 -14.51 9.45 8.39
N GLN A 53 -14.27 10.06 7.22
CA GLN A 53 -14.87 11.35 6.86
C GLN A 53 -16.40 11.25 6.73
N GLU A 54 -16.92 10.20 6.09
CA GLU A 54 -18.35 9.97 5.91
C GLU A 54 -19.08 9.75 7.24
N LEU A 55 -18.46 9.03 8.18
CA LEU A 55 -19.03 8.73 9.48
C LEU A 55 -19.08 9.93 10.45
N LYS A 56 -18.66 11.14 10.03
CA LYS A 56 -18.52 12.34 10.89
C LYS A 56 -17.68 12.10 12.17
N GLY A 57 -16.93 11.00 12.20
CA GLY A 57 -16.12 10.61 13.34
C GLY A 57 -14.91 11.53 13.44
N LYS A 58 -14.69 12.14 14.61
CA LYS A 58 -13.54 13.01 14.92
C LYS A 58 -12.20 12.26 14.98
N GLY A 59 -12.03 11.17 14.21
CA GLY A 59 -10.81 10.38 14.15
C GLY A 59 -10.09 10.66 12.85
N THR A 60 -9.05 11.48 12.89
CA THR A 60 -8.13 11.63 11.77
C THR A 60 -7.06 10.56 11.91
N ILE A 61 -7.00 9.59 10.99
CA ILE A 61 -5.80 8.75 10.89
C ILE A 61 -4.68 9.64 10.37
N LYS A 62 -3.53 9.60 11.04
CA LYS A 62 -2.36 10.36 10.62
C LYS A 62 -1.93 9.85 9.24
N LYS A 63 -2.11 10.69 8.21
CA LYS A 63 -1.74 10.36 6.84
C LYS A 63 -0.25 10.06 6.76
N ILE A 64 0.13 8.83 6.42
CA ILE A 64 1.55 8.40 6.40
C ILE A 64 2.15 8.62 5.01
N PHE A 65 1.34 8.50 3.95
CA PHE A 65 1.76 8.69 2.57
C PHE A 65 1.13 9.97 1.98
N ARG A 66 1.94 10.89 1.42
CA ARG A 66 1.47 12.14 0.80
C ARG A 66 1.42 12.03 -0.72
#